data_AF-A0AAU7QY43-F1
#
_entry.id   AF-A0AAU7QY43-F1
#
_cell.length_a   1.000
_cell.length_b   1.000
_cell.length_c   1.000
_cell.angle_alpha   90.00
_cell.angle_beta   90.00
_cell.angle_gamma   90.00
#
_symmetry.space_group_name_H-M   'P 1'
#
loop_
_entity.id
_entity.type
_entity.pdbx_description
1 polymer ?
#
loop_
_entity_poly.entity_id
_entity_poly.type
_entity_poly.pdbx_seq_one_letter_code
_entity_poly.pdbx_strand_id
1 'polypeptide(L)'
;MGALRLVRHRSILAHIAVLLAVTIASVTAGVTAVAQAMFLSAHDLQVVLVTVAASAAVSLAVGVAFARRLAQAAVWADQARQRERQLEAGRRELVAWVSHDLRTPLAGLRAMAEALEDRVVDEPAAVAEYHRRIRVETDRMTRLVDDLFELSRITAGALRPAMSPVPLGDVVSDAIAATAPLAADRRVRVLAPETGWPTVRAAEAELARVVTNLLVNSVRYTPPDGTVRIDAGRDDDDAWLAVSDTCGGIPEADLPRVFDVAFRGTRARTPAPAGADEAAPAGGGLGLAIVRGLVEAHGGRVHAHNVTGGCRFVVRLPAV
;
A
#
# COMPACT_ATOMS: atom_id res chain seq x y z
N MET A 1 -27.53 40.60 -13.13
CA MET A 1 -26.23 40.49 -12.39
C MET A 1 -26.36 40.27 -10.88
N GLY A 2 -27.41 40.75 -10.19
CA GLY A 2 -27.55 40.62 -8.72
C GLY A 2 -27.63 39.18 -8.18
N ALA A 3 -28.33 38.26 -8.86
CA ALA A 3 -28.50 36.88 -8.41
C ALA A 3 -27.19 36.06 -8.39
N LEU A 4 -26.25 36.33 -9.30
CA LEU A 4 -24.95 35.64 -9.37
C LEU A 4 -24.01 36.01 -8.21
N ARG A 5 -24.13 37.21 -7.62
CA ARG A 5 -23.29 37.64 -6.49
C ARG A 5 -23.71 36.99 -5.16
N LEU A 6 -25.00 36.68 -4.98
CA LEU A 6 -25.55 36.05 -3.77
C LEU A 6 -25.23 34.55 -3.67
N VAL A 7 -24.85 33.91 -4.77
CA VAL A 7 -24.63 32.45 -4.85
C VAL A 7 -23.13 32.10 -4.93
N ARG A 8 -22.23 33.08 -4.86
CA ARG A 8 -20.78 32.94 -5.07
C ARG A 8 -20.06 31.90 -4.19
N HIS A 9 -20.67 31.50 -3.07
CA HIS A 9 -20.16 30.48 -2.15
C HIS A 9 -20.98 29.17 -2.13
N ARG A 10 -21.93 28.99 -3.05
CA ARG A 10 -22.79 27.80 -3.11
C ARG A 10 -22.39 26.85 -4.23
N SER A 11 -22.81 25.58 -4.10
CA SER A 11 -22.42 24.49 -4.99
C SER A 11 -22.70 24.77 -6.47
N ILE A 12 -22.00 24.06 -7.36
CA ILE A 12 -22.16 24.14 -8.82
C ILE A 12 -23.64 23.97 -9.23
N LEU A 13 -24.39 23.13 -8.50
CA LEU A 13 -25.84 22.95 -8.68
C LEU A 13 -26.63 24.25 -8.48
N ALA A 14 -26.26 25.09 -7.51
CA ALA A 14 -26.95 26.36 -7.25
C ALA A 14 -26.73 27.37 -8.38
N HIS A 15 -25.53 27.43 -8.95
CA HIS A 15 -25.23 28.30 -10.08
C HIS A 15 -25.99 27.86 -11.35
N ILE A 16 -26.04 26.55 -11.63
CA ILE A 16 -26.78 26.01 -12.78
C ILE A 16 -28.29 26.21 -12.62
N ALA A 17 -28.84 26.00 -11.41
CA ALA A 17 -30.25 26.22 -11.13
C ALA A 17 -30.66 27.70 -11.31
N VAL A 18 -29.82 28.64 -10.85
CA VAL A 18 -30.07 30.08 -11.07
C VAL A 18 -30.01 30.44 -12.55
N LEU A 19 -29.04 29.88 -13.30
CA LEU A 19 -28.93 30.13 -14.74
C LEU A 19 -30.20 29.66 -15.48
N LEU A 20 -30.67 28.44 -15.18
CA LEU A 20 -31.91 27.87 -15.74
C LEU A 20 -33.15 28.69 -15.37
N ALA A 21 -33.25 29.13 -14.11
CA ALA A 21 -34.39 29.94 -13.68
C ALA A 21 -34.44 31.30 -14.39
N VAL A 22 -33.27 31.95 -14.58
CA VAL A 22 -33.17 33.24 -15.26
C VAL A 22 -33.50 33.11 -16.76
N THR A 23 -32.99 32.07 -17.44
CA THR A 23 -33.29 31.86 -18.86
C THR A 23 -34.76 31.55 -19.08
N ILE A 24 -35.35 30.67 -18.27
CA ILE A 24 -36.79 30.37 -18.31
C ILE A 24 -37.60 31.65 -18.11
N ALA A 25 -37.33 32.42 -17.04
CA ALA A 25 -38.07 33.65 -16.74
C ALA A 25 -37.96 34.70 -17.87
N SER A 26 -36.77 34.85 -18.46
CA SER A 26 -36.55 35.78 -19.59
C SER A 26 -37.35 35.37 -20.83
N VAL A 27 -37.39 34.09 -21.16
CA VAL A 27 -38.14 33.56 -22.32
C VAL A 27 -39.63 33.73 -22.09
N THR A 28 -40.13 33.36 -20.90
CA THR A 28 -41.54 33.52 -20.55
C THR A 28 -41.96 34.98 -20.63
N ALA A 29 -41.19 35.91 -20.05
CA ALA A 29 -41.47 37.34 -20.11
C ALA A 29 -41.52 37.86 -21.57
N GLY A 30 -40.55 37.47 -22.40
CA GLY A 30 -40.52 37.85 -23.82
C GLY A 30 -41.72 37.35 -24.61
N VAL A 31 -42.07 36.08 -24.46
CA VAL A 31 -43.25 35.48 -25.12
C VAL A 31 -44.55 36.17 -24.69
N THR A 32 -44.68 36.47 -23.39
CA THR A 32 -45.88 37.13 -22.86
C THR A 32 -46.01 38.56 -23.42
N ALA A 33 -44.90 39.31 -23.50
CA ALA A 33 -44.89 40.66 -24.05
C ALA A 33 -45.26 40.70 -25.53
N VAL A 34 -44.73 39.77 -26.35
CA VAL A 34 -45.08 39.66 -27.78
C VAL A 34 -46.55 39.26 -27.94
N ALA A 35 -47.03 38.32 -27.13
CA ALA A 35 -48.42 37.86 -27.19
C ALA A 35 -49.42 39.00 -26.90
N GLN A 36 -49.12 39.84 -25.91
CA GLN A 36 -49.91 41.03 -25.60
C GLN A 36 -49.85 42.08 -26.73
N ALA A 37 -48.68 42.31 -27.32
CA ALA A 37 -48.52 43.27 -28.41
C ALA A 37 -49.26 42.87 -29.70
N MET A 38 -49.51 41.58 -29.91
CA MET A 38 -50.24 41.05 -31.07
C MET A 38 -51.77 40.98 -30.87
N PHE A 39 -52.32 41.46 -29.74
CA PHE A 39 -53.76 41.38 -29.43
C PHE A 39 -54.36 39.98 -29.55
N LEU A 40 -53.62 38.95 -29.11
CA LEU A 40 -54.11 37.57 -29.08
C LEU A 40 -55.36 37.43 -28.20
N SER A 41 -56.25 36.52 -28.60
CA SER A 41 -57.45 36.22 -27.81
C SER A 41 -57.07 35.65 -26.43
N ALA A 42 -57.95 35.79 -25.44
CA ALA A 42 -57.70 35.26 -24.09
C ALA A 42 -57.46 33.73 -24.10
N HIS A 43 -58.09 33.02 -25.04
CA HIS A 43 -57.88 31.59 -25.24
C HIS A 43 -56.47 31.29 -25.76
N ASP A 44 -56.03 32.01 -26.81
CA ASP A 44 -54.70 31.79 -27.39
C ASP A 44 -53.58 32.16 -26.40
N LEU A 45 -53.78 33.21 -25.60
CA LEU A 45 -52.85 33.57 -24.52
C LEU A 45 -52.73 32.45 -23.48
N GLN A 46 -53.84 31.80 -23.11
CA GLN A 46 -53.81 30.67 -22.18
C GLN A 46 -53.05 29.47 -22.77
N VAL A 47 -53.27 29.15 -24.05
CA VAL A 47 -52.53 28.08 -24.74
C VAL A 47 -51.03 28.38 -24.70
N VAL A 48 -50.62 29.59 -25.07
CA VAL A 48 -49.21 30.02 -25.05
C VAL A 48 -48.59 29.91 -23.67
N LEU A 49 -49.29 30.35 -22.62
CA LEU A 49 -48.80 30.26 -21.24
C LEU A 49 -48.62 28.81 -20.79
N VAL A 50 -49.54 27.91 -21.15
CA VAL A 50 -49.43 26.48 -20.83
C VAL A 50 -48.26 25.84 -21.56
N THR A 51 -48.06 26.13 -22.86
CA THR A 51 -46.89 25.61 -23.60
C THR A 51 -45.59 26.11 -23.01
N VAL A 52 -45.48 27.41 -22.69
CA VAL A 52 -44.27 27.96 -22.07
C VAL A 52 -44.01 27.33 -20.69
N ALA A 53 -45.04 27.15 -19.86
CA ALA A 53 -44.90 26.51 -18.56
C ALA A 53 -44.47 25.03 -18.68
N ALA A 54 -45.06 24.29 -19.62
CA ALA A 54 -44.68 22.91 -19.90
C ALA A 54 -43.23 22.81 -20.41
N SER A 55 -42.84 23.65 -21.37
CA SER A 55 -41.46 23.72 -21.86
C SER A 55 -40.46 24.09 -20.75
N ALA A 56 -40.81 25.05 -19.90
CA ALA A 56 -40.01 25.45 -18.74
C ALA A 56 -39.81 24.29 -17.75
N ALA A 57 -40.86 23.54 -17.44
CA ALA A 57 -40.78 22.39 -16.54
C ALA A 57 -39.86 21.30 -17.11
N VAL A 58 -39.98 20.99 -18.42
CA VAL A 58 -39.11 20.03 -19.11
C VAL A 58 -37.66 20.53 -19.13
N SER A 59 -37.41 21.80 -19.49
CA SER A 59 -36.07 22.40 -19.50
C SER A 59 -35.42 22.37 -18.11
N LEU A 60 -36.19 22.66 -17.06
CA LEU A 60 -35.69 22.59 -15.68
C LEU A 60 -35.35 21.15 -15.28
N ALA A 61 -36.24 20.20 -15.57
CA ALA A 61 -36.00 18.78 -15.26
C ALA A 61 -34.75 18.23 -15.96
N VAL A 62 -34.61 18.50 -17.27
CA VAL A 62 -33.42 18.13 -18.05
C VAL A 62 -32.18 18.83 -17.53
N GLY A 63 -32.27 20.13 -17.24
CA GLY A 63 -31.16 20.92 -16.72
C GLY A 63 -30.66 20.41 -15.36
N VAL A 64 -31.57 20.07 -14.43
CA VAL A 64 -31.22 19.48 -13.13
C VAL A 64 -30.61 18.09 -13.31
N ALA A 65 -31.17 17.25 -14.18
CA ALA A 65 -30.63 15.92 -14.46
C ALA A 65 -29.21 16.00 -15.04
N PHE A 66 -28.98 16.92 -16.00
CA PHE A 66 -27.67 17.16 -16.60
C PHE A 66 -26.67 17.72 -15.58
N ALA A 67 -27.09 18.68 -14.75
CA ALA A 67 -26.27 19.24 -13.68
C ALA A 67 -25.81 18.17 -12.67
N ARG A 68 -26.70 17.25 -12.29
CA ARG A 68 -26.37 16.12 -11.41
C ARG A 68 -25.34 15.19 -12.05
N ARG A 69 -25.51 14.84 -13.33
CA ARG A 69 -24.55 13.99 -14.06
C ARG A 69 -23.18 14.65 -14.19
N LEU A 70 -23.13 15.94 -14.49
CA LEU A 70 -21.88 16.71 -14.54
C LEU A 70 -21.19 16.74 -13.18
N ALA A 71 -21.94 16.95 -12.09
CA ALA A 71 -21.38 16.94 -10.74
C ALA A 71 -20.79 15.57 -10.37
N GLN A 72 -21.49 14.48 -10.69
CA GLN A 72 -20.98 13.11 -10.48
C GLN A 72 -19.72 12.83 -11.30
N ALA A 73 -19.71 13.19 -12.58
CA ALA A 73 -18.56 13.05 -13.45
C ALA A 73 -17.34 13.86 -12.95
N ALA A 74 -17.56 15.07 -12.44
CA ALA A 74 -16.52 15.90 -11.86
C ALA A 74 -15.90 15.27 -10.61
N VAL A 75 -16.74 14.69 -9.72
CA VAL A 75 -16.26 13.98 -8.51
C VAL A 75 -15.45 12.73 -8.90
N TRP A 76 -15.94 11.91 -9.83
CA TRP A 76 -15.18 10.75 -10.30
C TRP A 76 -13.86 11.14 -10.97
N ALA A 77 -13.84 12.19 -11.78
CA ALA A 77 -12.63 12.69 -12.41
C ALA A 77 -11.62 13.25 -11.38
N ASP A 78 -12.10 13.86 -10.29
CA ASP A 78 -11.22 14.28 -9.19
C ASP A 78 -10.66 13.08 -8.44
N GLN A 79 -11.50 12.12 -8.07
CA GLN A 79 -11.06 10.87 -7.41
C GLN A 79 -10.04 10.09 -8.25
N ALA A 80 -10.27 9.98 -9.57
CA ALA A 80 -9.33 9.34 -10.48
C ALA A 80 -7.97 10.05 -10.50
N ARG A 81 -7.98 11.39 -10.61
CA ARG A 81 -6.75 12.20 -10.56
C ARG A 81 -6.03 12.12 -9.22
N GLN A 82 -6.77 12.04 -8.11
CA GLN A 82 -6.17 11.85 -6.78
C GLN A 82 -5.49 10.47 -6.67
N ARG A 83 -6.14 9.41 -7.14
CA ARG A 83 -5.53 8.06 -7.19
C ARG A 83 -4.29 8.02 -8.06
N GLU A 84 -4.34 8.61 -9.24
CA GLU A 84 -3.20 8.72 -10.15
C GLU A 84 -2.02 9.44 -9.49
N ARG A 85 -2.27 10.58 -8.84
CA ARG A 85 -1.24 11.32 -8.09
C ARG A 85 -0.65 10.51 -6.94
N GLN A 86 -1.46 9.73 -6.23
CA GLN A 86 -0.99 8.86 -5.15
C GLN A 86 -0.08 7.74 -5.70
N LEU A 87 -0.47 7.11 -6.81
CA LEU A 87 0.35 6.09 -7.48
C LEU A 87 1.68 6.67 -7.99
N GLU A 88 1.63 7.85 -8.63
CA GLU A 88 2.83 8.55 -9.10
C GLU A 88 3.75 8.98 -7.94
N ALA A 89 3.18 9.47 -6.83
CA ALA A 89 3.95 9.80 -5.64
C ALA A 89 4.64 8.56 -5.04
N GLY A 90 3.91 7.45 -4.90
CA GLY A 90 4.46 6.18 -4.42
C GLY A 90 5.55 5.63 -5.34
N ARG A 91 5.38 5.74 -6.66
CA ARG A 91 6.42 5.35 -7.64
C ARG A 91 7.71 6.17 -7.46
N ARG A 92 7.58 7.49 -7.30
CA ARG A 92 8.74 8.37 -7.08
C ARG A 92 9.44 8.09 -5.76
N GLU A 93 8.68 7.86 -4.70
CA GLU A 93 9.20 7.48 -3.38
C GLU A 93 9.98 6.16 -3.45
N LEU A 94 9.42 5.14 -4.13
CA LEU A 94 10.10 3.88 -4.37
C LEU A 94 11.43 4.08 -5.11
N VAL A 95 11.45 4.83 -6.22
CA VAL A 95 12.67 5.07 -7.01
C VAL A 95 13.73 5.81 -6.20
N ALA A 96 13.32 6.84 -5.45
CA ALA A 96 14.23 7.59 -4.60
C ALA A 96 14.83 6.70 -3.50
N TRP A 97 13.99 5.87 -2.87
CA TRP A 97 14.41 4.94 -1.84
C TRP A 97 15.38 3.86 -2.37
N VAL A 98 15.04 3.22 -3.50
CA VAL A 98 15.91 2.23 -4.17
C VAL A 98 17.27 2.84 -4.49
N SER A 99 17.27 4.04 -5.06
CA SER A 99 18.50 4.75 -5.43
C SER A 99 19.39 5.00 -4.21
N HIS A 100 18.78 5.34 -3.07
CA HIS A 100 19.51 5.58 -1.83
C HIS A 100 20.05 4.28 -1.21
N ASP A 101 19.22 3.23 -1.11
CA ASP A 101 19.59 1.97 -0.45
C ASP A 101 20.56 1.12 -1.29
N LEU A 102 20.65 1.36 -2.60
CA LEU A 102 21.68 0.78 -3.49
C LEU A 102 23.01 1.54 -3.47
N ARG A 103 22.98 2.88 -3.31
CA ARG A 103 24.20 3.72 -3.35
C ARG A 103 25.18 3.36 -2.24
N THR A 104 24.67 3.06 -1.05
CA THR A 104 25.48 2.72 0.13
C THR A 104 26.27 1.41 -0.08
N PRO A 105 25.65 0.27 -0.44
CA PRO A 105 26.34 -0.96 -0.85
C PRO A 105 27.44 -0.72 -1.88
N LEU A 106 27.09 0.02 -2.95
CA LEU A 106 27.97 0.25 -4.08
C LEU A 106 29.21 1.06 -3.69
N ALA A 107 29.04 2.07 -2.84
CA ALA A 107 30.16 2.84 -2.31
C ALA A 107 31.07 1.96 -1.43
N GLY A 108 30.49 1.11 -0.59
CA GLY A 108 31.25 0.17 0.26
C GLY A 108 32.02 -0.87 -0.57
N LEU A 109 31.37 -1.49 -1.56
CA LEU A 109 31.98 -2.43 -2.50
C LEU A 109 33.14 -1.78 -3.25
N ARG A 110 32.94 -0.55 -3.75
CA ARG A 110 33.98 0.22 -4.44
C ARG A 110 35.18 0.47 -3.52
N ALA A 111 34.95 0.97 -2.31
CA ALA A 111 36.03 1.24 -1.36
C ALA A 111 36.80 -0.03 -0.96
N MET A 112 36.11 -1.16 -0.77
CA MET A 112 36.75 -2.45 -0.50
C MET A 112 37.56 -2.95 -1.69
N ALA A 113 37.06 -2.76 -2.92
CA ALA A 113 37.79 -3.13 -4.14
C ALA A 113 39.05 -2.27 -4.34
N GLU A 114 38.92 -0.94 -4.19
CA GLU A 114 40.05 0.01 -4.28
C GLU A 114 41.12 -0.31 -3.21
N ALA A 115 40.73 -0.60 -1.96
CA ALA A 115 41.66 -0.97 -0.90
C ALA A 115 42.45 -2.28 -1.17
N LEU A 116 41.82 -3.25 -1.83
CA LEU A 116 42.47 -4.49 -2.26
C LEU A 116 43.38 -4.27 -3.46
N GLU A 117 42.95 -3.45 -4.43
CA GLU A 117 43.72 -3.12 -5.65
C GLU A 117 45.00 -2.34 -5.32
N ASP A 118 44.88 -1.31 -4.47
CA ASP A 118 45.99 -0.46 -4.04
C ASP A 118 46.91 -1.14 -3.00
N ARG A 119 46.60 -2.38 -2.60
CA ARG A 119 47.28 -3.14 -1.52
C ARG A 119 47.37 -2.37 -0.19
N VAL A 120 46.37 -1.53 0.09
CA VAL A 120 46.18 -0.93 1.41
C VAL A 120 45.81 -2.01 2.43
N VAL A 121 45.16 -3.09 1.97
CA VAL A 121 44.93 -4.34 2.72
C VAL A 121 45.66 -5.48 2.01
N ASP A 122 46.69 -6.01 2.66
CA ASP A 122 47.61 -6.99 2.08
C ASP A 122 47.79 -8.26 2.94
N GLU A 123 47.50 -8.17 4.24
CA GLU A 123 47.54 -9.34 5.13
C GLU A 123 46.49 -10.40 4.74
N PRO A 124 46.86 -11.67 4.53
CA PRO A 124 45.95 -12.70 3.98
C PRO A 124 44.62 -12.85 4.73
N ALA A 125 44.65 -12.70 6.06
CA ALA A 125 43.44 -12.77 6.88
C ALA A 125 42.47 -11.60 6.62
N ALA A 126 43.00 -10.38 6.50
CA ALA A 126 42.22 -9.18 6.22
C ALA A 126 41.68 -9.17 4.78
N VAL A 127 42.47 -9.65 3.81
CA VAL A 127 42.03 -9.85 2.42
C VAL A 127 40.85 -10.83 2.35
N ALA A 128 40.94 -11.97 3.06
CA ALA A 128 39.85 -12.94 3.12
C ALA A 128 38.58 -12.36 3.78
N GLU A 129 38.72 -11.48 4.76
CA GLU A 129 37.60 -10.75 5.37
C GLU A 129 36.93 -9.79 4.39
N TYR A 130 37.72 -9.00 3.64
CA TYR A 130 37.19 -8.09 2.61
C TYR A 130 36.44 -8.86 1.52
N HIS A 131 36.96 -9.98 1.02
CA HIS A 131 36.23 -10.84 0.09
C HIS A 131 34.91 -11.35 0.67
N ARG A 132 34.88 -11.74 1.95
CA ARG A 132 33.65 -12.16 2.62
C ARG A 132 32.64 -11.03 2.71
N ARG A 133 33.08 -9.83 3.08
CA ARG A 133 32.23 -8.62 3.15
C ARG A 133 31.68 -8.23 1.78
N ILE A 134 32.49 -8.28 0.73
CA ILE A 134 32.07 -8.06 -0.66
C ILE A 134 30.96 -9.04 -1.06
N ARG A 135 31.12 -10.33 -0.74
CA ARG A 135 30.10 -11.34 -1.03
C ARG A 135 28.80 -11.06 -0.29
N VAL A 136 28.87 -10.76 1.02
CA VAL A 136 27.69 -10.43 1.83
C VAL A 136 26.94 -9.21 1.27
N GLU A 137 27.66 -8.17 0.86
CA GLU A 137 27.04 -6.97 0.30
C GLU A 137 26.45 -7.22 -1.09
N THR A 138 27.10 -8.04 -1.91
CA THR A 138 26.54 -8.51 -3.20
C THR A 138 25.24 -9.29 -2.98
N ASP A 139 25.22 -10.25 -2.06
CA ASP A 139 24.03 -11.04 -1.72
C ASP A 139 22.90 -10.15 -1.17
N ARG A 140 23.25 -9.08 -0.44
CA ARG A 140 22.29 -8.06 0.01
C ARG A 140 21.70 -7.30 -1.18
N MET A 141 22.53 -6.85 -2.12
CA MET A 141 22.07 -6.15 -3.32
C MET A 141 21.17 -7.02 -4.19
N THR A 142 21.51 -8.28 -4.40
CA THR A 142 20.68 -9.23 -5.17
C THR A 142 19.28 -9.33 -4.58
N ARG A 143 19.18 -9.53 -3.25
CA ARG A 143 17.87 -9.57 -2.56
C ARG A 143 17.07 -8.28 -2.70
N LEU A 144 17.73 -7.12 -2.66
CA LEU A 144 17.06 -5.83 -2.88
C LEU A 144 16.48 -5.71 -4.30
N VAL A 145 17.19 -6.20 -5.30
CA VAL A 145 16.71 -6.23 -6.69
C VAL A 145 15.53 -7.18 -6.84
N ASP A 146 15.61 -8.37 -6.24
CA ASP A 146 14.51 -9.35 -6.26
C ASP A 146 13.25 -8.84 -5.55
N ASP A 147 13.43 -8.12 -4.44
CA ASP A 147 12.35 -7.45 -3.71
C ASP A 147 11.70 -6.33 -4.53
N LEU A 148 12.50 -5.56 -5.27
CA LEU A 148 12.00 -4.51 -6.16
C LEU A 148 11.21 -5.10 -7.34
N PHE A 149 11.73 -6.17 -7.94
CA PHE A 149 11.03 -6.86 -9.03
C PHE A 149 9.68 -7.42 -8.58
N GLU A 150 9.64 -8.00 -7.38
CA GLU A 150 8.40 -8.50 -6.80
C GLU A 150 7.38 -7.39 -6.55
N LEU A 151 7.82 -6.30 -5.91
CA LEU A 151 6.95 -5.17 -5.64
C LEU A 151 6.41 -4.53 -6.93
N SER A 152 7.23 -4.51 -7.98
CA SER A 152 6.81 -4.06 -9.32
C SER A 152 5.68 -4.95 -9.88
N ARG A 153 5.82 -6.28 -9.81
CA ARG A 153 4.78 -7.23 -10.24
C ARG A 153 3.48 -7.07 -9.46
N ILE A 154 3.58 -6.89 -8.14
CA ILE A 154 2.45 -6.64 -7.25
C ILE A 154 1.74 -5.34 -7.64
N THR A 155 2.48 -4.24 -7.75
CA THR A 155 1.91 -2.89 -8.01
C THR A 155 1.31 -2.79 -9.40
N ALA A 156 1.86 -3.51 -10.39
CA ALA A 156 1.33 -3.57 -11.74
C ALA A 156 0.06 -4.45 -11.87
N GLY A 157 -0.36 -5.14 -10.80
CA GLY A 157 -1.46 -6.12 -10.86
C GLY A 157 -1.14 -7.32 -11.77
N ALA A 158 0.15 -7.54 -12.06
CA ALA A 158 0.63 -8.60 -12.95
C ALA A 158 0.79 -9.94 -12.22
N LEU A 159 0.76 -9.93 -10.89
CA LEU A 159 0.82 -11.14 -10.08
C LEU A 159 -0.50 -11.93 -10.22
N ARG A 160 -0.41 -13.13 -10.81
CA ARG A 160 -1.50 -14.11 -10.88
C ARG A 160 -1.02 -15.40 -10.23
N PRO A 161 -1.20 -15.56 -8.91
CA PRO A 161 -0.71 -16.73 -8.18
C PRO A 161 -1.35 -18.00 -8.74
N ALA A 162 -0.55 -19.02 -9.01
CA ALA A 162 -1.06 -20.34 -9.39
C ALA A 162 -1.52 -21.07 -8.13
N MET A 163 -2.82 -20.94 -7.82
CA MET A 163 -3.39 -21.43 -6.56
C MET A 163 -3.51 -22.95 -6.55
N SER A 164 -2.83 -23.60 -5.60
CA SER A 164 -2.95 -25.03 -5.28
C SER A 164 -3.25 -25.24 -3.79
N PRO A 165 -3.74 -26.43 -3.37
CA PRO A 165 -3.75 -26.80 -1.96
C PRO A 165 -2.31 -26.91 -1.44
N VAL A 166 -1.96 -26.13 -0.42
CA VAL A 166 -0.63 -26.07 0.18
C VAL A 166 -0.74 -26.38 1.68
N PRO A 167 -0.05 -27.42 2.19
CA PRO A 167 0.05 -27.66 3.62
C PRO A 167 0.90 -26.58 4.29
N LEU A 168 0.34 -25.80 5.23
CA LEU A 168 1.12 -24.73 5.89
C LEU A 168 2.32 -25.25 6.67
N GLY A 169 2.26 -26.47 7.19
CA GLY A 169 3.33 -27.07 7.98
C GLY A 169 4.64 -27.20 7.19
N ASP A 170 4.55 -27.62 5.93
CA ASP A 170 5.72 -27.82 5.05
C ASP A 170 6.39 -26.47 4.76
N VAL A 171 5.59 -25.48 4.37
CA VAL A 171 6.07 -24.12 4.09
C VAL A 171 6.73 -23.48 5.32
N VAL A 172 6.13 -23.67 6.50
CA VAL A 172 6.68 -23.14 7.75
C VAL A 172 7.97 -23.87 8.13
N SER A 173 8.03 -25.19 7.97
CA SER A 173 9.23 -25.99 8.22
C SER A 173 10.40 -25.51 7.37
N ASP A 174 10.18 -25.35 6.06
CA ASP A 174 11.20 -24.87 5.13
C ASP A 174 11.67 -23.45 5.47
N ALA A 175 10.73 -22.55 5.83
CA ALA A 175 11.06 -21.19 6.21
C ALA A 175 11.85 -21.12 7.53
N ILE A 176 11.56 -22.00 8.50
CA ILE A 176 12.35 -22.13 9.73
C ILE A 176 13.76 -22.60 9.39
N ALA A 177 13.91 -23.63 8.56
CA ALA A 177 15.21 -24.15 8.14
C ALA A 177 16.05 -23.08 7.43
N ALA A 178 15.44 -22.31 6.53
CA ALA A 178 16.10 -21.21 5.82
C ALA A 178 16.53 -20.06 6.76
N THR A 179 15.78 -19.83 7.85
CA THR A 179 16.05 -18.75 8.81
C THR A 179 16.97 -19.20 9.96
N ALA A 180 17.21 -20.51 10.11
CA ALA A 180 17.98 -21.08 11.22
C ALA A 180 19.39 -20.47 11.41
N PRO A 181 20.20 -20.23 10.35
CA PRO A 181 21.52 -19.61 10.52
C PRO A 181 21.44 -18.20 11.11
N LEU A 182 20.47 -17.40 10.66
CA LEU A 182 20.24 -16.05 11.18
C LEU A 182 19.75 -16.08 12.64
N ALA A 183 18.85 -17.01 12.96
CA ALA A 183 18.34 -17.17 14.31
C ALA A 183 19.46 -17.60 15.28
N ALA A 184 20.34 -18.51 14.86
CA ALA A 184 21.50 -18.95 15.64
C ALA A 184 22.50 -17.81 15.89
N ASP A 185 22.87 -17.08 14.84
CA ASP A 185 23.74 -15.90 14.93
C ASP A 185 23.20 -14.85 15.93
N ARG A 186 21.88 -14.65 15.92
CA ARG A 186 21.18 -13.72 16.83
C ARG A 186 20.85 -14.29 18.20
N ARG A 187 21.11 -15.58 18.46
CA ARG A 187 20.68 -16.31 19.67
C ARG A 187 19.17 -16.21 19.91
N VAL A 188 18.36 -16.26 18.87
CA VAL A 188 16.89 -16.21 18.94
C VAL A 188 16.32 -17.62 18.77
N ARG A 189 15.40 -18.01 19.65
CA ARG A 189 14.70 -19.30 19.54
C ARG A 189 13.47 -19.17 18.64
N VAL A 190 13.34 -20.04 17.64
CA VAL A 190 12.14 -20.14 16.80
C VAL A 190 11.34 -21.37 17.22
N LEU A 191 10.08 -21.17 17.59
CA LEU A 191 9.18 -22.22 18.08
C LEU A 191 7.97 -22.35 17.15
N ALA A 192 7.59 -23.57 16.81
CA ALA A 192 6.41 -23.88 16.02
C ALA A 192 5.80 -25.22 16.49
N PRO A 193 4.47 -25.39 16.47
CA PRO A 193 3.82 -26.68 16.73
C PRO A 193 4.27 -27.77 15.76
N GLU A 194 4.40 -29.01 16.23
CA GLU A 194 4.73 -30.16 15.36
C GLU A 194 3.54 -30.60 14.48
N THR A 195 2.31 -30.36 14.93
CA THR A 195 1.07 -30.79 14.26
C THR A 195 -0.02 -29.71 14.34
N GLY A 196 -1.12 -29.89 13.60
CA GLY A 196 -2.27 -28.98 13.62
C GLY A 196 -2.24 -27.89 12.54
N TRP A 197 -1.35 -28.00 11.55
CA TRP A 197 -1.26 -27.06 10.44
C TRP A 197 -2.41 -27.24 9.44
N PRO A 198 -3.14 -26.19 9.08
CA PRO A 198 -4.19 -26.29 8.07
C PRO A 198 -3.59 -26.31 6.66
N THR A 199 -4.36 -26.84 5.70
CA THR A 199 -4.10 -26.66 4.27
C THR A 199 -4.80 -25.39 3.79
N VAL A 200 -4.14 -24.60 2.94
CA VAL A 200 -4.68 -23.38 2.35
C VAL A 200 -4.65 -23.43 0.83
N ARG A 201 -5.51 -22.66 0.15
CA ARG A 201 -5.35 -22.44 -1.29
C ARG A 201 -4.37 -21.28 -1.49
N ALA A 202 -3.19 -21.57 -1.99
CA ALA A 202 -2.17 -20.55 -2.24
C ALA A 202 -1.21 -20.94 -3.36
N ALA A 203 -0.42 -19.97 -3.83
CA ALA A 203 0.80 -20.28 -4.57
C ALA A 203 1.94 -20.50 -3.57
N GLU A 204 2.52 -21.70 -3.59
CA GLU A 204 3.47 -22.17 -2.58
C GLU A 204 4.72 -21.28 -2.47
N ALA A 205 5.29 -20.86 -3.60
CA ALA A 205 6.51 -20.05 -3.61
C ALA A 205 6.29 -18.65 -2.98
N GLU A 206 5.20 -17.98 -3.35
CA GLU A 206 4.80 -16.70 -2.79
C GLU A 206 4.47 -16.83 -1.29
N LEU A 207 3.79 -17.92 -0.90
CA LEU A 207 3.49 -18.17 0.51
C LEU A 207 4.76 -18.42 1.33
N ALA A 208 5.70 -19.23 0.82
CA ALA A 208 7.02 -19.43 1.44
C ALA A 208 7.77 -18.11 1.62
N ARG A 209 7.66 -17.20 0.65
CA ARG A 209 8.24 -15.86 0.75
C ARG A 209 7.56 -15.01 1.82
N VAL A 210 6.23 -15.08 1.95
CA VAL A 210 5.49 -14.40 3.03
C VAL A 210 6.01 -14.87 4.40
N VAL A 211 6.08 -16.18 4.62
CA VAL A 211 6.53 -16.75 5.90
C VAL A 211 7.99 -16.38 6.18
N THR A 212 8.87 -16.52 5.19
CA THR A 212 10.30 -16.19 5.33
C THR A 212 10.50 -14.70 5.64
N ASN A 213 9.78 -13.80 4.97
CA ASN A 213 9.87 -12.36 5.25
C ASN A 213 9.42 -12.01 6.67
N LEU A 214 8.34 -12.62 7.14
CA LEU A 214 7.87 -12.43 8.52
C LEU A 214 8.87 -12.98 9.54
N LEU A 215 9.47 -14.15 9.30
CA LEU A 215 10.47 -14.75 10.19
C LEU A 215 11.77 -13.96 10.23
N VAL A 216 12.32 -13.59 9.07
CA VAL A 216 13.53 -12.76 9.00
C VAL A 216 13.30 -11.42 9.69
N ASN A 217 12.12 -10.82 9.53
CA ASN A 217 11.75 -9.60 10.26
C ASN A 217 11.73 -9.84 11.77
N SER A 218 11.03 -10.88 12.22
CA SER A 218 10.88 -11.20 13.64
C SER A 218 12.21 -11.49 14.32
N VAL A 219 13.07 -12.33 13.72
CA VAL A 219 14.40 -12.67 14.23
C VAL A 219 15.32 -11.45 14.27
N ARG A 220 15.20 -10.55 13.28
CA ARG A 220 16.04 -9.34 13.19
C ARG A 220 15.77 -8.35 14.33
N TYR A 221 14.51 -8.20 14.75
CA TYR A 221 14.10 -7.21 15.75
C TYR A 221 13.92 -7.80 17.15
N THR A 222 13.90 -9.13 17.28
CA THR A 222 13.93 -9.79 18.58
C THR A 222 15.31 -9.63 19.22
N PRO A 223 15.40 -9.20 20.49
CA PRO A 223 16.67 -9.13 21.20
C PRO A 223 17.29 -10.53 21.38
N PRO A 224 18.62 -10.62 21.61
CA PRO A 224 19.27 -11.90 21.89
C PRO A 224 18.61 -12.65 23.04
N ASP A 225 18.59 -13.99 22.96
CA ASP A 225 17.92 -14.91 23.89
C ASP A 225 16.38 -14.79 23.89
N GLY A 226 15.82 -13.93 23.03
CA GLY A 226 14.40 -13.81 22.80
C GLY A 226 13.81 -14.99 22.02
N THR A 227 12.51 -14.94 21.79
CA THR A 227 11.74 -16.02 21.16
C THR A 227 10.81 -15.47 20.09
N VAL A 228 10.77 -16.18 18.95
CA VAL A 228 9.81 -16.03 17.87
C VAL A 228 8.96 -17.30 17.83
N ARG A 229 7.64 -17.14 17.89
CA ARG A 229 6.66 -18.22 17.88
C ARG A 229 5.78 -18.13 16.63
N ILE A 230 5.60 -19.25 15.96
CA ILE A 230 4.71 -19.40 14.82
C ILE A 230 3.52 -20.22 15.26
N ASP A 231 2.32 -19.73 15.02
CA ASP A 231 1.07 -20.45 15.26
C ASP A 231 0.24 -20.41 13.97
N ALA A 232 -0.57 -21.43 13.73
CA ALA A 232 -1.57 -21.41 12.67
C ALA A 232 -2.86 -22.07 13.14
N GLY A 233 -3.94 -21.79 12.44
CA GLY A 233 -5.24 -22.38 12.70
C GLY A 233 -6.22 -22.11 11.57
N ARG A 234 -7.42 -22.64 11.74
CA ARG A 234 -8.54 -22.45 10.81
C ARG A 234 -9.74 -21.96 11.60
N ASP A 235 -10.32 -20.88 11.12
CA ASP A 235 -11.66 -20.40 11.47
C ASP A 235 -12.64 -20.90 10.39
N ASP A 236 -13.96 -20.66 10.52
CA ASP A 236 -14.97 -21.26 9.63
C ASP A 236 -14.67 -21.06 8.13
N ASP A 237 -14.36 -19.83 7.70
CA ASP A 237 -14.12 -19.49 6.28
C ASP A 237 -12.64 -19.19 5.94
N ASP A 238 -11.78 -19.01 6.94
CA ASP A 238 -10.41 -18.52 6.76
C ASP A 238 -9.39 -19.40 7.48
N ALA A 239 -8.22 -19.61 6.87
CA ALA A 239 -7.04 -20.10 7.56
C ALA A 239 -6.18 -18.92 8.00
N TRP A 240 -5.51 -19.04 9.14
CA TRP A 240 -4.62 -18.00 9.66
C TRP A 240 -3.25 -18.56 10.04
N LEU A 241 -2.23 -17.71 9.86
CA LEU A 241 -0.85 -17.90 10.30
C LEU A 241 -0.46 -16.66 11.11
N ALA A 242 0.11 -16.86 12.29
CA ALA A 242 0.60 -15.79 13.14
C ALA A 242 2.07 -16.00 13.48
N VAL A 243 2.87 -14.94 13.34
CA VAL A 243 4.24 -14.87 13.82
C VAL A 243 4.28 -13.86 14.96
N SER A 244 4.54 -14.35 16.17
CA SER A 244 4.66 -13.55 17.38
C SER A 244 6.12 -13.52 17.81
N ASP A 245 6.62 -12.35 18.20
CA ASP A 245 7.99 -12.19 18.65
C ASP A 245 8.07 -11.45 19.98
N THR A 246 9.28 -11.29 20.49
CA THR A 246 9.56 -10.57 21.75
C THR A 246 10.33 -9.27 21.48
N CYS A 247 9.99 -8.59 20.38
CA CYS A 247 10.58 -7.33 19.90
C CYS A 247 10.51 -6.15 20.90
N GLY A 248 9.72 -6.24 21.99
CA GLY A 248 9.42 -5.13 22.89
C GLY A 248 8.29 -4.19 22.43
N GLY A 249 7.61 -4.51 21.33
CA GLY A 249 6.46 -3.81 20.74
C GLY A 249 6.81 -2.75 19.68
N ILE A 250 5.83 -2.46 18.82
CA ILE A 250 5.85 -1.37 17.82
C ILE A 250 5.08 -0.17 18.38
N PRO A 251 5.57 1.08 18.26
CA PRO A 251 4.80 2.26 18.64
C PRO A 251 3.41 2.28 17.99
N GLU A 252 2.35 2.65 18.72
CA GLU A 252 0.97 2.58 18.18
C GLU A 252 0.76 3.43 16.92
N ALA A 253 1.44 4.57 16.82
CA ALA A 253 1.41 5.43 15.64
C ALA A 253 2.07 4.79 14.40
N ASP A 254 2.97 3.83 14.61
CA ASP A 254 3.70 3.14 13.54
C ASP A 254 2.95 1.90 13.03
N LEU A 255 2.10 1.27 13.88
CA LEU A 255 1.36 0.03 13.54
C LEU A 255 0.58 0.10 12.22
N PRO A 256 -0.17 1.18 11.88
CA PRO A 256 -0.90 1.24 10.62
C PRO A 256 0.01 1.29 9.38
N ARG A 257 1.28 1.65 9.57
CA ARG A 257 2.23 1.97 8.50
C ARG A 257 3.32 0.92 8.32
N VAL A 258 3.39 -0.10 9.18
CA VAL A 258 4.48 -1.12 9.13
C VAL A 258 4.54 -1.89 7.81
N PHE A 259 3.44 -1.96 7.08
CA PHE A 259 3.36 -2.61 5.77
C PHE A 259 3.54 -1.62 4.60
N ASP A 260 3.72 -0.33 4.86
CA ASP A 260 3.95 0.66 3.82
C ASP A 260 5.33 0.49 3.19
N VAL A 261 5.40 0.75 1.88
CA VAL A 261 6.64 0.68 1.12
C VAL A 261 7.64 1.66 1.73
N ALA A 262 8.88 1.18 1.93
CA ALA A 262 9.97 1.97 2.49
C ALA A 262 9.74 2.49 3.93
N PHE A 263 8.72 1.98 4.64
CA PHE A 263 8.52 2.34 6.04
C PHE A 263 9.61 1.73 6.93
N ARG A 264 10.21 2.58 7.76
CA ARG A 264 11.14 2.19 8.83
C ARG A 264 10.73 2.93 10.10
N GLY A 265 10.38 2.19 11.14
CA GLY A 265 9.94 2.74 12.43
C GLY A 265 11.02 3.58 13.12
N THR A 266 10.61 4.45 14.05
CA THR A 266 11.51 5.46 14.66
C THR A 266 12.65 4.84 15.49
N ARG A 267 12.43 3.65 16.07
CA ARG A 267 13.48 2.91 16.81
C ARG A 267 14.63 2.41 15.91
N ALA A 268 14.43 2.29 14.60
CA ALA A 268 15.50 1.95 13.66
C ALA A 268 16.40 3.15 13.28
N ARG A 269 16.08 4.37 13.77
CA ARG A 269 16.85 5.60 13.50
C ARG A 269 17.71 6.06 14.67
N THR A 270 17.68 5.37 15.81
CA THR A 270 18.59 5.69 16.93
C THR A 270 19.83 4.80 16.78
N PRO A 271 21.04 5.36 16.55
CA PRO A 271 22.26 4.59 16.70
C PRO A 271 22.24 3.99 18.11
N ALA A 272 22.46 2.68 18.21
CA ALA A 272 22.74 2.08 19.52
C ALA A 272 23.87 2.87 20.20
N PRO A 273 23.90 2.98 21.54
CA PRO A 273 24.99 3.64 22.23
C PRO A 273 26.31 3.03 21.77
N ALA A 274 27.26 3.89 21.40
CA ALA A 274 28.57 3.51 20.87
C ALA A 274 29.22 2.43 21.76
N GLY A 275 29.36 1.21 21.22
CA GLY A 275 29.98 0.09 21.92
C GLY A 275 29.28 -1.27 21.77
N ALA A 276 28.08 -1.34 21.21
CA ALA A 276 27.46 -2.60 20.80
C ALA A 276 27.46 -2.69 19.26
N ASP A 277 28.11 -3.72 18.74
CA ASP A 277 28.37 -4.00 17.32
C ASP A 277 27.38 -3.39 16.32
N GLU A 278 27.91 -2.70 15.31
CA GLU A 278 27.23 -2.24 14.09
C GLU A 278 26.70 -3.40 13.21
N ALA A 279 26.36 -4.56 13.78
CA ALA A 279 26.07 -5.81 13.10
C ALA A 279 24.56 -6.13 13.00
N ALA A 280 23.71 -5.11 12.88
CA ALA A 280 22.37 -5.31 12.38
C ALA A 280 22.24 -4.67 10.99
N PRO A 281 22.59 -5.39 9.90
CA PRO A 281 22.44 -4.85 8.54
C PRO A 281 20.96 -4.57 8.30
N ALA A 282 20.55 -3.30 8.32
CA ALA A 282 19.17 -2.89 8.14
C ALA A 282 18.59 -3.53 6.88
N GLY A 283 17.51 -4.31 7.03
CA GLY A 283 16.77 -4.85 5.90
C GLY A 283 16.20 -3.71 5.05
N GLY A 284 15.96 -3.97 3.77
CA GLY A 284 15.46 -2.96 2.83
C GLY A 284 14.12 -2.31 3.22
N GLY A 285 13.39 -2.76 4.24
CA GLY A 285 12.08 -2.19 4.57
C GLY A 285 11.02 -2.44 3.47
N LEU A 286 11.32 -3.35 2.54
CA LEU A 286 10.38 -3.85 1.53
C LEU A 286 9.68 -5.13 1.97
N GLY A 287 10.28 -5.92 2.87
CA GLY A 287 9.80 -7.26 3.22
C GLY A 287 8.35 -7.30 3.68
N LEU A 288 7.94 -6.39 4.58
CA LEU A 288 6.54 -6.33 5.06
C LEU A 288 5.59 -5.79 3.99
N ALA A 289 6.01 -4.86 3.13
CA ALA A 289 5.21 -4.40 2.01
C ALA A 289 4.96 -5.52 0.98
N ILE A 290 5.98 -6.35 0.72
CA ILE A 290 5.86 -7.56 -0.11
C ILE A 290 4.90 -8.55 0.55
N VAL A 291 5.00 -8.78 1.87
CA VAL A 291 4.04 -9.63 2.60
C VAL A 291 2.61 -9.17 2.35
N ARG A 292 2.32 -7.88 2.54
CA ARG A 292 0.97 -7.33 2.29
C ARG A 292 0.52 -7.57 0.86
N GLY A 293 1.34 -7.22 -0.13
CA GLY A 293 1.00 -7.36 -1.54
C GLY A 293 0.79 -8.81 -1.98
N LEU A 294 1.62 -9.74 -1.50
CA LEU A 294 1.45 -11.17 -1.77
C LEU A 294 0.17 -11.70 -1.12
N VAL A 295 -0.08 -11.38 0.16
CA VAL A 295 -1.29 -11.83 0.87
C VAL A 295 -2.56 -11.28 0.21
N GLU A 296 -2.57 -10.01 -0.19
CA GLU A 296 -3.70 -9.40 -0.92
C GLU A 296 -3.92 -10.04 -2.28
N ALA A 297 -2.86 -10.39 -3.02
CA ALA A 297 -2.96 -11.12 -4.28
C ALA A 297 -3.54 -12.54 -4.13
N HIS A 298 -3.46 -13.11 -2.93
CA HIS A 298 -4.12 -14.38 -2.56
C HIS A 298 -5.57 -14.18 -2.08
N GLY A 299 -6.10 -12.96 -2.11
CA GLY A 299 -7.42 -12.62 -1.56
C GLY A 299 -7.47 -12.60 -0.03
N GLY A 300 -6.29 -12.59 0.61
CA GLY A 300 -6.14 -12.59 2.05
C GLY A 300 -6.00 -11.18 2.66
N ARG A 301 -5.68 -11.16 3.95
CA ARG A 301 -5.42 -9.93 4.71
C ARG A 301 -4.31 -10.13 5.73
N VAL A 302 -3.50 -9.10 5.96
CA VAL A 302 -2.44 -9.11 6.97
C VAL A 302 -2.62 -7.95 7.96
N HIS A 303 -2.30 -8.18 9.23
CA HIS A 303 -2.37 -7.17 10.29
C HIS A 303 -1.22 -7.35 11.29
N ALA A 304 -0.83 -6.27 11.95
CA ALA A 304 0.11 -6.28 13.06
C ALA A 304 -0.55 -5.67 14.30
N HIS A 305 -0.28 -6.25 15.47
CA HIS A 305 -0.68 -5.68 16.76
C HIS A 305 0.38 -6.03 17.82
N ASN A 306 0.44 -5.24 18.89
CA ASN A 306 1.31 -5.55 20.00
C ASN A 306 0.71 -6.64 20.89
N VAL A 307 1.60 -7.46 21.44
CA VAL A 307 1.31 -8.41 22.51
C VAL A 307 2.21 -8.10 23.69
N THR A 308 1.99 -8.72 24.85
CA THR A 308 2.81 -8.49 26.04
C THR A 308 4.29 -8.73 25.74
N GLY A 309 5.10 -7.67 25.79
CA GLY A 309 6.54 -7.73 25.53
C GLY A 309 6.95 -7.91 24.06
N GLY A 310 6.02 -7.76 23.10
CA GLY A 310 6.28 -8.18 21.72
C GLY A 310 5.32 -7.69 20.67
N CYS A 311 5.49 -8.22 19.46
CA CYS A 311 4.73 -7.90 18.27
C CYS A 311 4.07 -9.19 17.74
N ARG A 312 2.88 -9.10 17.15
CA ARG A 312 2.23 -10.23 16.47
C ARG A 312 1.74 -9.82 15.09
N PHE A 313 2.25 -10.50 14.08
CA PHE A 313 1.83 -10.39 12.69
C PHE A 313 0.88 -11.53 12.36
N VAL A 314 -0.29 -11.24 11.84
CA VAL A 314 -1.31 -12.24 11.51
C VAL A 314 -1.66 -12.13 10.03
N VAL A 315 -1.47 -13.23 9.31
CA VAL A 315 -1.88 -13.43 7.92
C VAL A 315 -3.14 -14.29 7.92
N ARG A 316 -4.15 -13.88 7.17
CA ARG A 316 -5.36 -14.66 6.91
C ARG A 316 -5.52 -14.90 5.42
N LEU A 317 -5.79 -16.14 5.05
CA LEU A 317 -5.99 -16.59 3.69
C LEU A 317 -7.34 -17.34 3.60
N PRO A 318 -8.02 -17.28 2.45
CA PRO A 318 -9.22 -18.08 2.23
C PRO A 318 -8.92 -19.57 2.46
N ALA A 319 -9.76 -20.24 3.25
CA ALA A 319 -9.60 -21.67 3.48
C ALA A 319 -9.99 -22.48 2.22
N VAL A 320 -9.50 -23.73 2.13
CA VAL A 320 -9.87 -24.68 1.06
C VAL A 320 -11.29 -25.17 1.22
#